data_AF-A0A7S0MMP8-F1
#
_entry.id   AF-A0A7S0MMP8-F1
#
_cell.length_a   1.000
_cell.length_b   1.000
_cell.length_c   1.000
_cell.angle_alpha   90.00
_cell.angle_beta   90.00
_cell.angle_gamma   90.00
#
_symmetry.space_group_name_H-M   'P 1'
#
loop_
_entity.id
_entity.type
_entity.pdbx_description
1 polymer ?
#
loop_
_entity_poly.entity_id
_entity_poly.type
_entity_poly.pdbx_seq_one_letter_code
_entity_poly.pdbx_strand_id
1 'polypeptide(L)'
;LVGRINEALFQARSAKARTISILDIFGFEHFPDNSFEQFCINYANEKLQGHFNEFNFALEVLEYEREGVRWSFDDFRFQTNTRCIELIEDRRGGILALLDEQC
;
A
#
# COMPACT_ATOMS: atom_id res chain seq x y z
N LEU A 1 4.98 21.88 -12.34
CA LEU A 1 5.10 22.57 -11.04
C LEU A 1 6.06 21.84 -10.10
N VAL A 2 5.79 20.57 -9.75
CA VAL A 2 6.65 19.73 -8.88
C VAL A 2 8.14 19.77 -9.29
N GLY A 3 8.45 19.55 -10.57
CA GLY A 3 9.84 19.58 -11.05
C GLY A 3 10.58 20.89 -10.73
N ARG A 4 9.94 22.04 -10.94
CA ARG A 4 10.54 23.36 -10.66
C ARG A 4 10.80 23.58 -9.16
N ILE A 5 9.91 23.09 -8.30
CA ILE A 5 10.09 23.18 -6.84
C ILE A 5 11.25 22.27 -6.41
N ASN A 6 11.31 21.05 -6.95
CA ASN A 6 12.39 20.11 -6.67
C ASN A 6 13.76 20.66 -7.11
N GLU A 7 13.84 21.30 -8.27
CA GLU A 7 15.06 21.98 -8.73
C GLU A 7 15.50 23.10 -7.77
N ALA A 8 14.55 23.91 -7.28
CA ALA A 8 14.85 24.99 -6.33
C ALA A 8 15.29 24.47 -4.95
N LEU A 9 14.79 23.32 -4.52
CA LEU A 9 15.13 22.68 -3.24
C LEU A 9 16.31 21.70 -3.35
N PHE A 10 16.86 21.49 -4.55
CA PHE A 10 17.92 20.54 -4.77
C PHE A 10 19.19 20.95 -4.03
N GLN A 11 19.67 20.07 -3.15
CA GLN A 11 20.99 20.17 -2.54
C GLN A 11 21.81 18.95 -2.96
N ALA A 12 23.09 19.17 -3.30
CA ALA A 12 24.02 18.09 -3.59
C ALA A 12 24.09 17.12 -2.40
N ARG A 13 23.51 15.93 -2.57
CA ARG A 13 23.39 14.95 -1.50
C ARG A 13 24.72 14.22 -1.32
N SER A 14 25.28 14.26 -0.11
CA SER A 14 26.35 13.32 0.27
C SER A 14 25.82 11.89 0.19
N ALA A 15 26.65 10.95 -0.27
CA ALA A 15 26.28 9.53 -0.44
C ALA A 15 25.80 8.83 0.85
N LYS A 16 25.93 9.47 2.02
CA LYS A 16 25.46 8.98 3.34
C LYS A 16 24.29 9.77 3.94
N ALA A 17 23.57 10.57 3.15
CA ALA A 17 22.45 11.36 3.66
C ALA A 17 21.26 10.47 4.06
N ARG A 18 20.77 10.62 5.30
CA ARG A 18 19.50 10.03 5.76
C ARG A 18 18.34 10.94 5.37
N THR A 19 17.15 10.36 5.18
CA THR A 19 15.92 11.11 4.86
C THR A 19 14.83 10.82 5.84
N ILE A 20 14.04 11.86 6.08
CA ILE A 20 12.70 11.76 6.66
C ILE A 20 11.75 12.21 5.55
N SER A 21 10.80 11.36 5.20
CA SER A 21 9.82 11.62 4.16
C SER A 21 8.42 11.55 4.77
N ILE A 22 7.54 12.42 4.31
CA ILE A 22 6.13 12.42 4.68
C ILE A 22 5.36 11.96 3.46
N LEU A 23 4.49 10.98 3.65
CA LEU A 23 3.55 10.52 2.66
C LEU A 23 2.16 10.99 3.09
N ASP A 24 1.60 11.90 2.31
CA ASP A 24 0.22 12.39 2.46
C ASP A 24 -0.61 11.83 1.30
N ILE A 25 -1.68 11.12 1.62
CA ILE A 25 -2.50 10.38 0.66
C ILE A 25 -3.98 10.61 0.93
N PHE A 26 -4.79 10.50 -0.12
CA PHE A 26 -6.24 10.54 0.00
C PHE A 26 -6.75 9.33 0.77
N GLY A 27 -7.72 9.55 1.66
CA GLY A 27 -8.43 8.49 2.36
C GLY A 27 -9.38 7.73 1.45
N PHE A 28 -9.98 6.66 1.99
CA PHE A 28 -10.98 5.86 1.27
C PHE A 28 -12.22 6.70 0.93
N GLU A 29 -12.70 6.60 -0.31
CA GLU A 29 -13.85 7.34 -0.82
C GLU A 29 -15.06 6.42 -1.01
N HIS A 30 -16.24 6.89 -0.61
CA HIS A 30 -17.50 6.18 -0.81
C HIS A 30 -18.63 7.18 -1.07
N PHE A 31 -18.96 7.36 -2.35
CA PHE A 31 -20.03 8.23 -2.80
C PHE A 31 -21.23 7.42 -3.33
N PRO A 32 -22.42 8.04 -3.51
CA PRO A 32 -23.55 7.39 -4.16
C PRO A 32 -23.21 6.89 -5.57
N ASP A 33 -22.42 7.67 -6.31
CA ASP A 33 -21.89 7.33 -7.62
C ASP A 33 -20.36 7.46 -7.57
N ASN A 34 -19.65 6.35 -7.82
CA ASN A 34 -18.19 6.31 -7.83
C ASN A 34 -17.70 6.13 -9.27
N SER A 35 -16.80 6.99 -9.72
CA SER A 35 -16.15 6.89 -11.03
C SER A 35 -14.87 6.08 -10.95
N PHE A 36 -14.19 5.92 -12.09
CA PHE A 36 -12.89 5.26 -12.18
C PHE A 36 -11.83 5.90 -11.27
N GLU A 37 -11.91 7.22 -11.06
CA GLU A 37 -11.01 7.95 -10.16
C GLU A 37 -11.13 7.46 -8.71
N GLN A 38 -12.36 7.33 -8.19
CA GLN A 38 -12.62 6.76 -6.85
C GLN A 38 -12.08 5.34 -6.77
N PHE A 39 -12.29 4.54 -7.82
CA PHE A 39 -11.75 3.18 -7.89
C PHE A 39 -10.22 3.19 -7.76
N CYS A 40 -9.51 4.05 -8.49
CA CYS A 40 -8.04 4.17 -8.38
C CYS A 40 -7.60 4.61 -6.98
N ILE A 41 -8.31 5.55 -6.34
CA ILE A 41 -8.01 6.03 -4.98
C ILE A 41 -8.18 4.89 -3.97
N ASN A 42 -9.30 4.17 -4.02
CA ASN A 42 -9.59 3.07 -3.12
C ASN A 42 -8.64 1.89 -3.33
N TYR A 43 -8.32 1.59 -4.59
CA TYR A 43 -7.32 0.58 -4.93
C TYR A 43 -5.94 0.92 -4.35
N ALA A 44 -5.49 2.18 -4.47
CA ALA A 44 -4.24 2.61 -3.86
C ALA A 44 -4.25 2.46 -2.32
N ASN A 45 -5.38 2.78 -1.68
CA ASN A 45 -5.58 2.55 -0.25
C ASN A 45 -5.50 1.07 0.11
N GLU A 46 -6.14 0.18 -0.65
CA GLU A 46 -6.07 -1.26 -0.41
C GLU A 46 -4.64 -1.81 -0.57
N LYS A 47 -3.89 -1.37 -1.58
CA LYS A 47 -2.48 -1.74 -1.72
C LYS A 47 -1.64 -1.30 -0.52
N LEU A 48 -1.87 -0.08 -0.02
CA LEU A 48 -1.14 0.41 1.14
C LEU A 48 -1.52 -0.36 2.40
N GLN A 49 -2.81 -0.65 2.60
CA GLN A 49 -3.29 -1.43 3.72
C GLN A 49 -2.69 -2.84 3.70
N GLY A 50 -2.63 -3.49 2.52
CA GLY A 50 -2.01 -4.80 2.35
C GLY A 50 -0.53 -4.80 2.72
N HIS A 51 0.23 -3.79 2.26
CA HIS A 51 1.63 -3.64 2.62
C HIS A 51 1.85 -3.39 4.12
N PHE A 52 1.05 -2.49 4.71
CA PHE A 52 1.10 -2.19 6.15
C PHE A 52 0.82 -3.44 6.98
N ASN A 53 -0.20 -4.20 6.58
CA ASN A 53 -0.62 -5.42 7.22
C ASN A 53 0.49 -6.48 7.26
N GLU A 54 1.11 -6.76 6.11
CA GLU A 54 2.23 -7.71 6.00
C GLU A 54 3.44 -7.25 6.82
N PHE A 55 3.75 -5.96 6.77
CA PHE A 55 4.90 -5.40 7.49
C PHE A 55 4.74 -5.47 9.01
N ASN A 56 3.58 -5.05 9.54
CA ASN A 56 3.35 -5.10 10.99
C ASN A 56 3.29 -6.54 11.50
N PHE A 57 2.66 -7.44 10.76
CA PHE A 57 2.64 -8.85 11.12
C PHE A 57 4.06 -9.44 11.22
N ALA A 58 4.92 -9.12 10.26
CA ALA A 58 6.33 -9.54 10.31
C ALA A 58 7.07 -8.96 11.52
N LEU A 59 6.83 -7.69 11.87
CA LEU A 59 7.42 -7.07 13.06
C LEU A 59 6.92 -7.69 14.35
N GLU A 60 5.63 -7.98 14.44
CA GLU A 60 5.04 -8.66 15.59
C GLU A 60 5.70 -10.02 15.79
N VAL A 61 5.75 -10.87 14.75
CA VAL A 61 6.40 -12.19 14.84
C VAL A 61 7.84 -12.10 15.38
N LEU A 62 8.63 -11.14 14.88
CA LEU A 62 10.00 -10.91 15.36
C LEU A 62 10.05 -10.49 16.84
N GLU A 63 9.08 -9.72 17.30
CA GLU A 63 8.95 -9.31 18.70
C GLU A 63 8.62 -10.50 19.60
N TYR A 64 7.63 -11.32 19.21
CA TYR A 64 7.25 -12.53 19.95
C TYR A 64 8.43 -13.52 20.07
N GLU A 65 9.18 -13.72 18.99
CA GLU A 65 10.40 -14.55 18.99
C GLU A 65 11.48 -13.97 19.92
N ARG A 66 11.68 -12.65 19.90
CA ARG A 66 12.65 -11.97 20.77
C ARG A 66 12.30 -12.11 22.25
N GLU A 67 11.02 -12.06 22.59
CA GLU A 67 10.54 -12.19 23.96
C GLU A 67 10.38 -13.66 24.42
N GLY A 68 10.53 -14.63 23.51
CA GLY A 68 10.33 -16.05 23.79
C GLY A 68 8.88 -16.41 24.08
N VAL A 69 7.93 -15.59 23.61
CA VAL A 69 6.50 -15.79 23.80
C VAL A 69 6.02 -16.78 22.74
N ARG A 70 5.36 -17.85 23.18
CA ARG A 70 4.71 -18.79 22.25
C ARG A 70 3.55 -18.07 21.58
N TRP A 71 3.56 -18.09 20.26
CA TRP A 71 2.49 -17.58 19.43
C TRP A 71 2.04 -18.67 18.46
N SER A 72 0.77 -18.63 18.06
CA SER A 72 0.24 -19.45 16.98
C SER A 72 -0.45 -18.57 15.94
N PHE A 73 -0.54 -19.05 14.71
CA PHE A 73 -1.26 -18.33 13.65
C PHE A 73 -2.74 -18.10 14.01
N ASP A 74 -3.33 -18.99 14.81
CA ASP A 74 -4.73 -18.88 15.26
C ASP A 74 -4.95 -17.73 16.26
N ASP A 75 -3.90 -17.30 16.97
CA ASP A 75 -3.95 -16.15 17.88
C ASP A 75 -4.06 -14.82 17.10
N PHE A 76 -3.53 -14.79 15.87
CA PHE A 76 -3.64 -13.67 14.95
C PHE A 76 -4.75 -13.93 13.94
N ARG A 77 -5.99 -13.53 14.29
CA ARG A 77 -7.07 -13.43 13.29
C ARG A 77 -6.83 -12.22 12.39
N PHE A 78 -5.82 -12.34 11.54
CA PHE A 78 -5.42 -11.29 10.63
C PHE A 78 -6.30 -11.33 9.38
N GLN A 79 -7.01 -10.24 9.10
CA GLN A 79 -7.78 -10.11 7.86
C GLN A 79 -6.87 -9.57 6.77
N THR A 80 -6.49 -10.43 5.84
CA THR A 80 -5.75 -10.00 4.64
C THR A 80 -6.73 -9.51 3.57
N ASN A 81 -6.35 -8.45 2.87
CA ASN A 81 -7.07 -7.95 1.70
C ASN A 81 -6.46 -8.46 0.38
N THR A 82 -5.58 -9.47 0.44
CA THR A 82 -4.87 -10.04 -0.71
C THR A 82 -5.82 -10.41 -1.85
N ARG A 83 -6.97 -11.03 -1.53
CA ARG A 83 -7.97 -11.41 -2.54
C ARG A 83 -8.60 -10.19 -3.24
N CYS A 84 -8.77 -9.08 -2.52
CA CYS A 84 -9.26 -7.83 -3.09
C CYS A 84 -8.25 -7.27 -4.09
N ILE A 85 -6.97 -7.26 -3.69
CA ILE A 85 -5.86 -6.79 -4.54
C ILE A 85 -5.71 -7.68 -5.78
N GLU A 86 -5.72 -9.00 -5.61
CA GLU A 86 -5.62 -9.97 -6.71
C GLU A 86 -6.76 -9.81 -7.71
N LEU A 87 -8.00 -9.62 -7.24
CA LEU A 87 -9.14 -9.35 -8.12
C LEU A 87 -8.94 -8.11 -9.01
N ILE A 88 -8.22 -7.10 -8.51
CA ILE A 88 -7.96 -5.86 -9.26
C ILE A 88 -6.76 -6.01 -10.21
N GLU A 89 -5.66 -6.60 -9.74
CA GLU A 89 -4.36 -6.63 -10.43
C GLU A 89 -4.06 -7.89 -11.26
N ASP A 90 -4.85 -8.97 -11.15
CA ASP A 90 -4.54 -10.22 -11.85
C ASP A 90 -4.38 -9.97 -13.37
N ARG A 91 -3.21 -10.32 -13.90
CA ARG A 91 -2.86 -10.09 -15.31
C ARG A 91 -3.67 -10.93 -16.29
N ARG A 92 -4.34 -11.99 -15.83
CA ARG A 92 -5.07 -12.96 -16.67
C ARG A 92 -6.59 -12.78 -16.59
N GLY A 93 -7.08 -11.82 -15.81
CA GLY A 93 -8.53 -11.63 -15.64
C GLY A 93 -8.93 -10.70 -14.49
N GLY A 94 -7.99 -9.91 -13.96
CA GLY A 94 -8.29 -8.88 -12.99
C GLY A 94 -8.99 -7.69 -13.65
N ILE A 95 -9.63 -6.85 -12.83
CA ILE A 95 -10.44 -5.72 -13.30
C ILE A 95 -9.63 -4.81 -14.24
N LEU A 96 -8.37 -4.49 -13.89
CA LEU A 96 -7.53 -3.63 -14.72
C LEU A 96 -7.15 -4.28 -16.05
N ALA A 97 -6.81 -5.58 -16.04
CA ALA A 97 -6.48 -6.31 -17.27
C ALA A 97 -7.69 -6.38 -18.22
N LEU A 98 -8.89 -6.62 -17.69
CA LEU A 98 -10.12 -6.64 -18.47
C LEU A 98 -10.47 -5.25 -19.04
N LEU A 99 -10.24 -4.17 -18.29
CA LEU A 99 -10.44 -2.80 -18.78
C LEU A 99 -9.50 -2.47 -19.93
N ASP A 100 -8.22 -2.85 -19.81
CA ASP A 100 -7.21 -2.66 -20.86
C ASP A 100 -7.53 -3.47 -22.12
N GLU A 101 -8.13 -4.65 -22.00
CA GLU A 101 -8.54 -5.47 -23.16
C GLU A 101 -9.71 -4.88 -23.95
N GLN A 102 -10.59 -4.09 -23.32
CA GLN A 102 -11.77 -3.51 -23.96
C GLN A 102 -11.52 -2.11 -24.58
N CYS A 103 -10.35 -1.51 -24.33
CA CYS A 103 -9.98 -0.17 -24.81
C CYS A 103 -8.97 -0.22 -25.96
#